data_AF-A0A8X6VNP5-F1
#
_entry.id   AF-A0A8X6VNP5-F1
#
_cell.length_a   1.000
_cell.length_b   1.000
_cell.length_c   1.000
_cell.angle_alpha   90.00
_cell.angle_beta   90.00
_cell.angle_gamma   90.00
#
_symmetry.space_group_name_H-M   'P 1'
#
loop_
_entity.id
_entity.type
_entity.pdbx_description
1 polymer ?
#
loop_
_entity_poly.entity_id
_entity_poly.type
_entity_poly.pdbx_seq_one_letter_code
_entity_poly.pdbx_strand_id
1 'polypeptide(L)'
;MDALKLRRTPLRTAFTKAVNHLQEIIENDPVDKNAVETAFEMLDAKGVKLKKIDEDILELMIETNCTQEAYNIEFEAIGGYTEKMIA
;
A
#
# COMPACT_ATOMS: atom_id res chain seq x y z
N MET A 1 -13.83 5.02 -11.54
CA MET A 1 -12.38 4.70 -11.61
C MET A 1 -11.54 5.85 -11.05
N ASP A 2 -11.66 7.05 -11.60
CA ASP A 2 -10.83 8.21 -11.23
C ASP A 2 -10.91 8.59 -9.75
N ALA A 3 -12.10 8.51 -9.15
CA ALA A 3 -12.28 8.79 -7.72
C ALA A 3 -11.53 7.78 -6.82
N LEU A 4 -11.49 6.49 -7.20
CA LEU A 4 -10.74 5.47 -6.45
C LEU A 4 -9.24 5.68 -6.62
N LYS A 5 -8.78 5.92 -7.85
CA LYS A 5 -7.37 6.24 -8.13
C LYS A 5 -6.91 7.51 -7.39
N LEU A 6 -7.77 8.53 -7.29
CA LEU A 6 -7.50 9.75 -6.53
C LEU A 6 -7.37 9.46 -5.02
N ARG A 7 -8.24 8.61 -4.47
CA ARG A 7 -8.20 8.18 -3.07
C ARG A 7 -7.02 7.25 -2.75
N ARG A 8 -6.49 6.53 -3.74
CA ARG A 8 -5.34 5.64 -3.58
C ARG A 8 -4.05 6.40 -3.30
N THR A 9 -3.82 7.52 -3.98
CA THR A 9 -2.60 8.33 -3.82
C THR A 9 -2.28 8.67 -2.36
N PRO A 10 -3.19 9.29 -1.57
CA PRO A 10 -2.91 9.59 -0.18
C PRO A 10 -2.72 8.33 0.70
N LEU A 11 -3.36 7.20 0.36
CA LEU A 11 -3.15 5.93 1.07
C LEU A 11 -1.76 5.36 0.83
N ARG A 12 -1.28 5.41 -0.42
CA ARG A 12 0.11 5.07 -0.77
C ARG A 12 1.10 5.93 0.00
N THR A 13 0.92 7.26 -0.03
CA THR A 13 1.77 8.18 0.74
C THR A 13 1.77 7.86 2.24
N ALA A 14 0.60 7.58 2.82
CA ALA A 14 0.51 7.23 4.24
C ALA A 14 1.21 5.90 4.55
N PHE A 15 1.09 4.90 3.67
CA PHE A 15 1.76 3.62 3.79
C PHE A 15 3.28 3.76 3.71
N THR A 16 3.81 4.44 2.69
CA THR A 16 5.26 4.70 2.56
C THR A 16 5.82 5.42 3.78
N LYS A 17 5.10 6.43 4.31
CA LYS A 17 5.54 7.11 5.53
C LYS A 17 5.62 6.17 6.73
N ALA A 18 4.70 5.22 6.85
CA ALA A 18 4.73 4.24 7.93
C ALA A 18 5.87 3.24 7.76
N VAL A 19 6.16 2.80 6.53
CA VAL A 19 7.33 1.95 6.22
C VAL A 19 8.62 2.65 6.62
N ASN A 20 8.82 3.89 6.16
CA ASN A 20 10.02 4.68 6.47
C ASN A 20 10.16 4.89 7.98
N HIS A 21 9.06 5.20 8.67
CA HIS A 21 9.09 5.38 10.13
C HIS A 21 9.48 4.10 10.86
N LEU A 22 8.97 2.94 10.43
CA LEU A 22 9.36 1.65 10.99
C LEU A 22 10.86 1.37 10.74
N GLN A 23 11.38 1.68 9.55
CA GLN A 23 12.80 1.56 9.22
C GLN A 23 13.66 2.44 10.14
N GLU A 24 13.29 3.71 10.33
CA GLU A 24 13.98 4.63 11.25
C GLU A 24 14.04 4.09 12.68
N ILE A 25 12.95 3.48 13.18
CA ILE A 25 12.94 2.88 14.53
C ILE A 25 13.87 1.67 14.61
N ILE A 26 13.89 0.82 13.58
CA ILE A 26 14.73 -0.38 13.53
C ILE A 26 16.22 -0.03 13.39
N GLU A 27 16.54 1.08 12.74
CA GLU A 27 17.91 1.57 12.58
C GLU A 27 18.48 2.25 13.84
N ASN A 28 17.64 2.57 14.83
CA ASN A 28 18.09 3.15 16.09
C ASN A 28 18.91 2.15 16.93
N ASP A 29 19.92 2.64 17.63
CA ASP A 29 20.71 1.86 18.60
C ASP A 29 20.72 2.54 19.98
N PRO A 30 20.11 1.93 21.03
CA PRO A 30 19.39 0.65 21.01
C PRO A 30 17.98 0.75 20.39
N VAL A 31 17.54 -0.32 19.74
CA VAL A 31 16.19 -0.43 19.16
C VAL A 31 15.12 -0.44 20.26
N ASP A 32 14.12 0.44 20.15
CA ASP A 32 12.94 0.43 21.01
C ASP A 32 11.90 -0.57 20.47
N LYS A 33 11.82 -1.74 21.12
CA LYS A 33 10.90 -2.82 20.74
C LYS A 33 9.42 -2.42 20.80
N ASN A 34 9.03 -1.61 21.78
CA ASN A 34 7.63 -1.18 21.91
C ASN A 34 7.26 -0.22 20.77
N ALA A 35 8.21 0.64 20.38
CA ALA A 35 8.03 1.52 19.23
C ALA A 35 7.93 0.72 17.93
N VAL A 36 8.73 -0.35 17.76
CA VAL A 36 8.63 -1.26 16.60
C VAL A 36 7.25 -1.91 16.52
N GLU A 37 6.75 -2.48 17.61
CA GLU A 37 5.42 -3.11 17.64
C GLU A 37 4.31 -2.12 17.27
N THR A 38 4.33 -0.93 17.87
CA THR A 38 3.36 0.14 17.58
C THR A 38 3.43 0.58 16.11
N ALA A 39 4.63 0.76 15.57
CA ALA A 39 4.82 1.15 14.17
C ALA A 39 4.35 0.04 13.21
N PHE A 40 4.52 -1.23 13.58
CA PHE A 40 4.05 -2.37 12.80
C PHE A 40 2.52 -2.45 12.75
N GLU A 41 1.83 -2.26 13.88
CA GLU A 41 0.35 -2.19 13.92
C GLU A 41 -0.19 -1.04 13.06
N MET A 42 0.47 0.12 13.11
CA MET A 42 0.12 1.26 12.27
C MET A 42 0.35 1.00 10.79
N LEU A 43 1.42 0.29 10.44
CA LEU A 43 1.73 -0.10 9.07
C LEU A 43 0.69 -1.09 8.55
N ASP A 44 0.35 -2.12 9.32
CA ASP A 44 -0.66 -3.13 8.96
C ASP A 44 -2.03 -2.48 8.72
N ALA A 45 -2.49 -1.63 9.64
CA ALA A 45 -3.77 -0.92 9.50
C ALA A 45 -3.83 -0.04 8.24
N LYS A 46 -2.71 0.55 7.80
CA LYS A 46 -2.62 1.31 6.55
C LYS A 46 -2.55 0.38 5.34
N GLY A 47 -1.82 -0.73 5.45
CA GLY A 47 -1.71 -1.77 4.42
C GLY A 47 -3.06 -2.37 4.07
N VAL A 48 -3.89 -2.70 5.06
CA VAL A 48 -5.26 -3.20 4.86
C VAL A 48 -6.12 -2.19 4.07
N LYS A 49 -6.04 -0.90 4.41
CA LYS A 49 -6.78 0.15 3.69
C LYS A 49 -6.30 0.33 2.25
N LEU A 50 -4.99 0.25 2.03
CA LEU A 50 -4.41 0.33 0.69
C LEU A 50 -4.80 -0.88 -0.16
N LYS A 51 -4.69 -2.08 0.41
CA LYS A 51 -5.11 -3.32 -0.24
C LYS A 51 -6.58 -3.26 -0.65
N LYS A 52 -7.46 -2.82 0.25
CA LYS A 52 -8.89 -2.74 -0.05
C LYS A 52 -9.20 -1.80 -1.22
N ILE A 53 -8.55 -0.63 -1.29
CA ILE A 53 -8.78 0.28 -2.42
C ILE A 53 -8.20 -0.25 -3.74
N ASP A 54 -7.10 -0.99 -3.68
CA ASP A 54 -6.50 -1.63 -4.86
C ASP A 54 -7.39 -2.77 -5.37
N GLU A 55 -8.00 -3.57 -4.48
CA GLU A 55 -9.03 -4.56 -4.82
C GLU A 55 -10.28 -3.89 -5.44
N ASP A 56 -10.80 -2.83 -4.83
CA ASP A 56 -11.96 -2.09 -5.35
C ASP A 56 -11.70 -1.51 -6.75
N ILE A 57 -10.45 -1.10 -7.05
CA ILE A 57 -10.05 -0.65 -8.39
C ILE A 57 -10.10 -1.80 -9.39
N LEU A 58 -9.54 -2.96 -9.05
CA LEU A 58 -9.51 -4.14 -9.92
C LEU A 58 -10.92 -4.70 -10.17
N GLU A 59 -11.76 -4.76 -9.14
CA GLU A 59 -13.17 -5.16 -9.27
C GLU A 59 -13.92 -4.24 -10.23
N LEU A 60 -13.77 -2.91 -10.08
CA LEU A 60 -14.41 -1.95 -10.97
C LEU A 60 -13.89 -2.06 -12.43
N MET A 61 -12.63 -2.43 -12.63
CA MET A 61 -12.08 -2.68 -13.96
C MET A 61 -12.75 -3.89 -14.63
N ILE A 62 -13.05 -4.92 -13.86
CA ILE A 62 -13.80 -6.09 -14.33
C ILE A 62 -15.25 -5.70 -14.64
N GLU A 63 -15.93 -5.01 -13.73
CA GLU A 63 -17.33 -4.57 -13.92
C GLU A 63 -17.52 -3.65 -15.13
N THR A 64 -16.51 -2.86 -15.47
CA THR A 64 -16.53 -1.94 -16.62
C THR A 64 -16.08 -2.58 -17.93
N ASN A 65 -15.84 -3.91 -17.96
CA ASN A 65 -15.34 -4.64 -19.12
C ASN A 65 -14.07 -4.00 -19.71
N CYS A 66 -13.10 -3.65 -18.86
CA CYS A 66 -11.80 -3.18 -19.34
C CYS A 66 -11.09 -4.25 -20.19
N THR A 67 -10.09 -3.84 -20.96
CA THR A 67 -9.26 -4.80 -21.70
C THR A 67 -8.37 -5.60 -20.73
N GLN A 68 -8.07 -6.85 -21.09
CA GLN A 68 -7.14 -7.67 -20.33
C GLN A 68 -5.77 -7.00 -20.15
N GLU A 69 -5.30 -6.30 -21.17
CA GLU A 69 -4.05 -5.53 -21.12
C GLU A 69 -4.11 -4.43 -20.05
N ALA A 70 -5.19 -3.64 -20.02
CA ALA A 70 -5.37 -2.59 -19.01
C ALA A 70 -5.42 -3.18 -17.59
N TYR A 71 -6.13 -4.30 -17.42
CA TYR A 71 -6.19 -5.01 -16.14
C TYR A 71 -4.81 -5.47 -15.68
N ASN A 72 -4.04 -6.11 -16.55
CA ASN A 72 -2.71 -6.62 -16.23
C ASN A 72 -1.76 -5.48 -15.84
N ILE A 73 -1.77 -4.36 -16.56
CA ILE A 73 -0.97 -3.17 -16.23
C ILE A 73 -1.31 -2.67 -14.83
N GLU A 74 -2.59 -2.58 -14.48
CA GLU A 74 -2.99 -2.11 -13.15
C GLU A 74 -2.63 -3.12 -12.05
N PHE A 75 -2.85 -4.41 -12.29
CA PHE A 75 -2.50 -5.49 -11.37
C PHE A 75 -0.99 -5.51 -11.06
N GLU A 76 -0.16 -5.43 -12.10
CA GLU A 76 1.30 -5.35 -11.96
C GLU A 76 1.72 -4.06 -11.25
N ALA A 77 1.06 -2.93 -11.52
CA ALA A 77 1.34 -1.67 -10.83
C ALA A 77 0.98 -1.70 -9.34
N ILE A 78 -0.03 -2.48 -8.95
CA ILE A 78 -0.40 -2.71 -7.54
C ILE A 78 0.62 -3.63 -6.86
N GLY A 79 0.92 -4.79 -7.47
CA GLY A 79 1.89 -5.75 -6.94
C GLY A 79 3.29 -5.14 -6.79
N GLY A 80 3.78 -4.51 -7.85
CA GLY A 80 5.10 -3.89 -7.88
C GLY A 80 5.26 -2.69 -6.95
N TYR A 81 4.18 -2.04 -6.51
CA TYR A 81 4.26 -1.01 -5.47
C TYR A 81 4.56 -1.63 -4.10
N THR A 82 3.87 -2.71 -3.76
CA THR A 82 4.03 -3.37 -2.46
C THR A 82 5.40 -4.02 -2.36
N GLU A 83 5.84 -4.74 -3.40
CA GLU A 83 7.17 -5.37 -3.44
C GLU A 83 8.30 -4.37 -3.23
N LYS A 84 8.25 -3.19 -3.87
CA LYS A 84 9.26 -2.14 -3.70
C LYS A 84 9.37 -1.57 -2.28
N MET A 85 8.34 -1.72 -1.46
CA MET A 85 8.30 -1.16 -0.11
C MET A 85 8.75 -2.16 0.95
N ILE A 86 8.81 -3.45 0.62
CA ILE A 86 9.21 -4.53 1.54
C ILE A 86 10.50 -5.25 1.13
N ALA A 87 11.05 -4.90 -0.04
CA ALA A 87 12.35 -5.36 -0.53
C ALA A 87 13.49 -4.51 0.07
#